data_AF-A0A9W7AWY3-F1
#
_entry.id   AF-A0A9W7AWY3-F1
#
_cell.length_a   1.000
_cell.length_b   1.000
_cell.length_c   1.000
_cell.angle_alpha   90.00
_cell.angle_beta   90.00
_cell.angle_gamma   90.00
#
_symmetry.space_group_name_H-M   'P 1'
#
loop_
_entity.id
_entity.type
_entity.pdbx_description
1 polymer ?
#
loop_
_entity_poly.entity_id
_entity_poly.type
_entity_poly.pdbx_seq_one_letter_code
_entity_poly.pdbx_strand_id
1 'polypeptide(L)'
;MSSLKPKTLPTLPPTTLLIVLLQTIENNSPSEDSGSFVRFFKRKTHAEDFLKESFQVSILGLGDSNLLLDRQTTTAKDCNAVAYELSKRISELGGNIFGEMGVADERTGLEEVEPWVGGLIEKLKETV
;
A
#
# COMPACT_ATOMS: atom_id res chain seq x y z
N MET A 1 6.83 25.61 -2.05
CA MET A 1 6.95 24.48 -3.00
C MET A 1 5.55 24.09 -3.45
N SER A 2 5.26 24.15 -4.75
CA SER A 2 3.95 23.78 -5.29
C SER A 2 3.72 22.28 -5.08
N SER A 3 2.71 21.89 -4.30
CA SER A 3 2.44 20.47 -4.07
C SER A 3 2.11 19.80 -5.41
N LEU A 4 2.90 18.82 -5.81
CA LEU A 4 2.62 17.88 -6.90
C LEU A 4 1.44 17.00 -6.48
N LYS A 5 0.24 17.57 -6.35
CA LYS A 5 -0.98 16.81 -6.09
C LYS A 5 -1.27 16.03 -7.38
N PRO A 6 -1.22 14.70 -7.40
CA PRO A 6 -1.62 13.94 -8.58
C PRO A 6 -3.10 14.26 -8.85
N LYS A 7 -3.33 14.93 -9.99
CA LYS A 7 -4.68 15.24 -10.48
C LYS A 7 -5.27 14.06 -11.24
N THR A 8 -4.42 13.26 -11.87
CA THR A 8 -4.78 12.11 -12.71
C THR A 8 -3.77 10.99 -12.51
N LEU A 9 -4.23 9.75 -12.73
CA LEU A 9 -3.36 8.59 -12.83
C LEU A 9 -2.62 8.64 -14.18
N PRO A 10 -1.32 8.33 -14.26
CA PRO A 10 -0.65 8.17 -15.54
C PRO A 10 -1.28 7.01 -16.32
N THR A 11 -1.35 7.13 -17.65
CA THR A 11 -1.71 6.01 -18.51
C THR A 11 -0.54 5.04 -18.55
N LEU A 12 -0.71 3.87 -17.94
CA LEU A 12 0.29 2.80 -17.90
C LEU A 12 -0.29 1.55 -18.58
N PRO A 13 0.54 0.74 -19.26
CA PRO A 13 0.11 -0.55 -19.77
C PRO A 13 -0.36 -1.52 -18.66
N PRO A 14 -1.33 -2.42 -18.93
CA PRO A 14 -1.76 -3.50 -18.02
C PRO A 14 -0.64 -4.39 -17.48
N THR A 15 0.45 -4.51 -18.24
CA THR A 15 1.63 -5.29 -17.89
C THR A 15 2.60 -4.56 -16.96
N THR A 16 2.32 -3.30 -16.62
CA THR A 16 3.15 -2.52 -15.70
C THR A 16 2.88 -2.99 -14.27
N LEU A 17 3.95 -3.28 -13.53
CA LEU A 17 3.87 -3.54 -12.09
C LEU A 17 4.23 -2.27 -11.30
N LEU A 18 3.27 -1.76 -10.54
CA LEU A 18 3.50 -0.73 -9.53
C LEU A 18 3.85 -1.40 -8.19
N ILE A 19 5.04 -1.12 -7.69
CA ILE A 19 5.49 -1.56 -6.35
C ILE A 19 5.28 -0.41 -5.37
N VAL A 20 4.49 -0.65 -4.33
CA VAL A 20 4.17 0.35 -3.30
C VAL A 20 4.75 -0.06 -1.97
N LEU A 21 5.68 0.75 -1.46
CA LEU A 21 6.16 0.66 -0.08
C LEU A 21 5.41 1.72 0.75
N LEU A 22 4.64 1.28 1.75
CA LEU A 22 3.74 2.18 2.46
C LEU A 22 3.91 2.08 3.98
N GLN A 23 4.34 3.18 4.58
CA GLN A 23 4.48 3.27 6.02
C GLN A 23 3.16 3.69 6.68
N THR A 24 2.79 2.97 7.74
CA THR A 24 1.79 3.42 8.70
C THR A 24 2.52 4.04 9.89
N ILE A 25 2.19 5.29 10.20
CA ILE A 25 2.69 6.00 11.38
C ILE A 25 1.58 6.04 12.45
N GLU A 26 1.83 6.77 13.53
CA GLU A 26 0.90 6.97 14.65
C GLU A 26 -0.54 7.27 14.18
N ASN A 27 -1.52 6.78 14.95
CA ASN A 27 -2.94 7.00 14.69
C ASN A 27 -3.47 6.45 13.35
N ASN A 28 -2.92 5.34 12.84
CA ASN A 28 -3.31 4.71 11.56
C ASN A 28 -3.22 5.69 10.37
N SER A 29 -2.23 6.57 10.40
CA SER A 29 -2.03 7.55 9.35
C SER A 29 -0.94 7.10 8.38
N PRO A 30 -1.05 7.44 7.07
CA PRO A 30 0.09 7.33 6.17
C PRO A 30 1.21 8.29 6.62
N SER A 31 2.45 8.00 6.23
CA SER A 31 3.53 8.99 6.30
C SER A 31 3.17 10.28 5.53
N GLU A 32 3.80 11.40 5.89
CA GLU A 32 3.50 12.71 5.28
C GLU A 32 3.61 12.67 3.75
N ASP A 33 4.69 12.07 3.23
CA ASP A 33 4.95 11.95 1.80
C ASP A 33 3.92 11.06 1.07
N SER A 34 3.41 10.02 1.75
CA SER A 34 2.45 9.07 1.16
C SER A 34 0.99 9.51 1.32
N GLY A 35 0.71 10.51 2.16
CA GLY A 35 -0.65 10.97 2.44
C GLY A 35 -1.41 11.43 1.20
N SER A 36 -0.74 12.11 0.26
CA SER A 36 -1.38 12.56 -0.99
C SER A 36 -1.74 11.41 -1.94
N PHE A 37 -0.90 10.37 -1.97
CA PHE A 37 -1.09 9.15 -2.74
C PHE A 37 -2.26 8.33 -2.19
N VAL A 38 -2.26 8.04 -0.88
CA VAL A 38 -3.37 7.31 -0.22
C VAL A 38 -4.69 8.08 -0.37
N ARG A 39 -4.66 9.40 -0.20
CA ARG A 39 -5.85 10.25 -0.38
C ARG A 39 -6.37 10.23 -1.82
N PHE A 40 -5.51 10.06 -2.83
CA PHE A 40 -5.94 9.95 -4.22
C PHE A 40 -6.84 8.73 -4.43
N PHE A 41 -6.44 7.54 -3.97
CA PHE A 41 -7.24 6.32 -4.13
C PHE A 41 -8.50 6.28 -3.24
N LYS A 42 -8.45 6.91 -2.05
CA LYS A 42 -9.61 7.02 -1.14
C LYS A 42 -10.69 8.00 -1.60
N ARG A 43 -10.54 8.71 -2.73
CA ARG A 43 -11.59 9.62 -3.23
C ARG A 43 -12.86 8.83 -3.57
N LYS A 44 -14.00 9.29 -3.07
CA LYS A 44 -15.34 8.73 -3.35
C LYS A 44 -15.84 9.03 -4.76
N THR A 45 -15.18 9.94 -5.47
CA THR A 45 -15.55 10.36 -6.83
C THR A 45 -15.04 9.42 -7.92
N HIS A 46 -14.17 8.47 -7.58
CA HIS A 46 -13.73 7.46 -8.53
C HIS A 46 -14.87 6.50 -8.82
N ALA A 47 -14.99 6.11 -10.09
CA ALA A 47 -15.85 5.00 -10.49
C ALA A 47 -15.34 3.68 -9.85
N GLU A 48 -16.23 2.71 -9.69
CA GLU A 48 -15.89 1.39 -9.11
C GLU A 48 -14.92 0.59 -9.99
N ASP A 49 -14.84 0.91 -11.28
CA ASP A 49 -13.95 0.29 -12.26
C ASP A 49 -12.76 1.19 -12.65
N PHE A 50 -12.45 2.21 -11.84
CA PHE A 50 -11.42 3.22 -12.15
C PHE A 50 -10.04 2.64 -12.49
N LEU A 51 -9.67 1.50 -11.91
CA LEU A 51 -8.40 0.79 -12.14
C LEU A 51 -8.54 -0.47 -12.99
N LYS A 52 -9.72 -0.72 -13.57
CA LYS A 52 -9.92 -1.85 -14.46
C LYS A 52 -8.97 -1.75 -15.66
N GLU A 53 -8.28 -2.86 -15.96
CA GLU A 53 -7.31 -2.96 -17.07
C GLU A 53 -6.20 -1.89 -17.02
N SER A 54 -5.86 -1.37 -15.83
CA SER A 54 -4.85 -0.32 -15.68
C SER A 54 -3.42 -0.86 -15.53
N PHE A 55 -2.96 -1.13 -14.32
CA PHE A 55 -1.67 -1.73 -13.99
C PHE A 55 -1.85 -2.75 -12.87
N GLN A 56 -0.82 -3.56 -12.66
CA GLN A 56 -0.75 -4.48 -11.54
C GLN A 56 -0.11 -3.79 -10.32
N VAL A 57 -0.50 -4.17 -9.11
CA VAL A 57 0.02 -3.55 -7.88
C VAL A 57 0.50 -4.60 -6.90
N SER A 58 1.76 -4.47 -6.45
CA SER A 58 2.26 -5.19 -5.29
C SER A 58 2.54 -4.22 -4.15
N ILE A 59 2.20 -4.59 -2.92
CA ILE A 59 2.22 -3.70 -1.75
C ILE A 59 3.02 -4.36 -0.63
N LEU A 60 3.92 -3.60 -0.02
CA LEU A 60 4.58 -3.91 1.24
C LEU A 60 4.21 -2.83 2.26
N GLY A 61 3.51 -3.23 3.31
CA GLY A 61 3.26 -2.41 4.49
C GLY A 61 4.50 -2.37 5.37
N LEU A 62 4.86 -1.17 5.83
CA LEU A 62 5.88 -0.95 6.84
C LEU A 62 5.20 -0.36 8.08
N GLY A 63 5.20 -1.12 9.16
CA GLY A 63 4.63 -0.71 10.44
C GLY A 63 5.68 -0.61 11.52
N ASP A 64 5.34 0.08 12.60
CA ASP A 64 6.06 -0.04 13.87
C ASP A 64 5.03 -0.27 14.97
N SER A 65 5.01 -1.49 15.52
CA SER A 65 4.06 -1.83 16.58
C SER A 65 4.35 -1.10 17.90
N ASN A 66 5.51 -0.45 18.07
CA ASN A 66 5.71 0.49 19.17
C ASN A 66 4.79 1.72 19.08
N LEU A 67 4.38 2.11 17.86
CA LEU A 67 3.49 3.26 17.62
C LEU A 67 2.00 2.94 17.85
N LEU A 68 1.67 1.67 18.14
CA LEU A 68 0.30 1.24 18.44
C LEU A 68 -0.13 1.50 19.87
N LEU A 69 0.84 1.71 20.77
CA LEU A 69 0.62 1.86 22.21
C LEU A 69 0.25 3.30 22.56
N ASP A 70 -0.84 3.82 21.98
CA ASP A 70 -1.48 5.01 22.56
C ASP A 70 -2.26 4.59 23.82
N ARG A 71 -1.82 5.12 24.97
CA ARG A 71 -2.23 4.73 26.32
C ARG A 71 -3.70 5.04 26.65
N GLN A 72 -4.44 5.71 25.77
CA GLN A 72 -5.78 6.24 26.11
C GLN A 72 -6.97 5.49 25.50
N THR A 73 -6.78 4.66 24.46
CA THR A 73 -7.91 3.96 23.82
C THR A 73 -7.52 2.52 23.46
N THR A 74 -7.78 1.59 24.38
CA THR A 74 -7.47 0.17 24.27
C THR A 74 -8.31 -0.52 23.19
N THR A 75 -7.77 -0.58 21.98
CA THR A 75 -7.86 -1.73 21.07
C THR A 75 -6.60 -1.67 20.22
N ALA A 76 -5.74 -2.69 20.27
CA ALA A 76 -4.51 -2.71 19.49
C ALA A 76 -4.88 -2.56 18.00
N LYS A 77 -4.47 -1.45 17.40
CA LYS A 77 -4.62 -1.22 15.96
C LYS A 77 -3.56 -2.03 15.23
N ASP A 78 -3.76 -2.33 13.95
CA ASP A 78 -2.75 -3.00 13.13
C ASP A 78 -1.69 -1.97 12.71
N CYS A 79 -0.40 -2.24 12.98
CA CYS A 79 0.70 -1.31 12.63
C CYS A 79 0.91 -1.19 11.12
N ASN A 80 0.18 -1.94 10.31
CA ASN A 80 0.19 -1.89 8.85
C ASN A 80 -1.18 -1.50 8.27
N ALA A 81 -2.10 -0.95 9.08
CA ALA A 81 -3.48 -0.66 8.70
C ALA A 81 -3.62 0.13 7.39
N VAL A 82 -2.75 1.10 7.13
CA VAL A 82 -2.84 1.93 5.91
C VAL A 82 -2.60 1.09 4.64
N ALA A 83 -1.69 0.12 4.70
CA ALA A 83 -1.40 -0.79 3.58
C ALA A 83 -2.60 -1.71 3.30
N TYR A 84 -3.20 -2.29 4.34
CA TYR A 84 -4.44 -3.08 4.20
C TYR A 84 -5.58 -2.27 3.60
N GLU A 85 -5.81 -1.05 4.11
CA GLU A 85 -6.86 -0.17 3.61
C GLU A 85 -6.63 0.24 2.16
N LEU A 86 -5.38 0.53 1.77
CA LEU A 86 -5.05 0.85 0.39
C LEU A 86 -5.25 -0.36 -0.53
N SER A 87 -4.76 -1.54 -0.13
CA SER A 87 -4.90 -2.79 -0.87
C SER A 87 -6.38 -3.11 -1.13
N LYS A 88 -7.20 -3.05 -0.09
CA LYS A 88 -8.65 -3.20 -0.19
C LYS A 88 -9.24 -2.18 -1.16
N ARG A 89 -8.86 -0.90 -1.03
CA ARG A 89 -9.39 0.17 -1.88
C ARG A 89 -8.99 0.00 -3.36
N ILE A 90 -7.78 -0.49 -3.64
CA ILE A 90 -7.34 -0.77 -5.01
C ILE A 90 -8.18 -1.88 -5.62
N SER A 91 -8.45 -2.96 -4.89
CA SER A 91 -9.34 -4.04 -5.33
C SER A 91 -10.77 -3.56 -5.57
N GLU A 92 -11.31 -2.72 -4.67
CA GLU A 92 -12.63 -2.09 -4.84
C GLU A 92 -12.75 -1.19 -6.08
N LEU A 93 -11.62 -0.66 -6.57
CA LEU A 93 -11.56 0.16 -7.79
C LEU A 93 -11.32 -0.69 -9.05
N GLY A 94 -11.35 -2.03 -8.95
CA GLY A 94 -11.09 -2.94 -10.06
C GLY A 94 -9.61 -3.13 -10.40
N GLY A 95 -8.71 -2.73 -9.49
CA GLY A 95 -7.26 -2.91 -9.64
C GLY A 95 -6.83 -4.36 -9.45
N ASN A 96 -5.70 -4.72 -10.06
CA ASN A 96 -5.16 -6.08 -9.98
C ASN A 96 -4.03 -6.16 -8.96
N ILE A 97 -4.24 -6.91 -7.87
CA ILE A 97 -3.20 -7.16 -6.86
C ILE A 97 -2.27 -8.27 -7.35
N PHE A 98 -0.98 -7.94 -7.47
CA PHE A 98 0.07 -8.84 -7.89
C PHE A 98 0.85 -9.38 -6.70
N GLY A 99 0.61 -10.65 -6.40
CA GLY A 99 1.27 -11.33 -5.29
C GLY A 99 0.48 -11.19 -4.00
N GLU A 100 1.02 -11.77 -2.95
CA GLU A 100 0.53 -11.51 -1.60
C GLU A 100 1.09 -10.17 -1.11
N MET A 101 0.26 -9.44 -0.36
CA MET A 101 0.72 -8.22 0.28
C MET A 101 1.70 -8.57 1.40
N GLY A 102 2.84 -7.90 1.43
CA GLY A 102 3.79 -8.02 2.53
C GLY A 102 3.44 -7.07 3.67
N VAL A 103 3.80 -7.45 4.88
CA VAL A 103 3.81 -6.59 6.07
C VAL A 103 5.08 -6.82 6.84
N ALA A 104 5.74 -5.74 7.25
CA ALA A 104 6.94 -5.78 8.08
C ALA A 104 6.75 -4.90 9.32
N ASP A 105 7.45 -5.25 10.41
CA ASP A 105 7.40 -4.51 11.67
C ASP A 105 8.81 -4.00 12.03
N GLU A 106 8.98 -2.69 12.14
CA GLU A 106 10.24 -2.06 12.51
C GLU A 106 10.70 -2.54 13.89
N ARG A 107 9.75 -2.84 14.80
CA ARG A 107 10.07 -3.39 16.12
C ARG A 107 10.75 -4.76 16.05
N THR A 108 10.47 -5.57 15.02
CA THR A 108 11.10 -6.89 14.83
C THR A 108 12.33 -6.84 13.93
N GLY A 109 12.73 -5.65 13.45
CA GLY A 109 13.90 -5.48 12.60
C GLY A 109 13.64 -5.66 11.11
N LEU A 110 12.37 -5.61 10.66
CA LEU A 110 11.97 -5.71 9.25
C LEU A 110 12.38 -7.04 8.58
N GLU A 111 12.46 -8.13 9.34
CA GLU A 111 12.89 -9.45 8.85
C GLU A 111 12.00 -10.00 7.72
N GLU A 112 10.77 -9.50 7.60
CA GLU A 112 9.78 -9.93 6.60
C GLU A 112 10.02 -9.32 5.20
N VAL A 113 10.87 -8.29 5.08
CA VAL A 113 11.13 -7.60 3.81
C VAL A 113 11.81 -8.52 2.79
N GLU A 114 12.89 -9.19 3.17
CA GLU A 114 13.66 -10.07 2.27
C GLU A 114 12.83 -11.26 1.78
N PRO A 115 12.09 -12.00 2.64
CA PRO A 115 11.14 -13.02 2.19
C PRO A 115 10.10 -12.50 1.20
N TRP A 116 9.56 -11.30 1.43
CA TRP A 116 8.57 -10.71 0.52
C TRP A 116 9.17 -10.36 -0.85
N VAL A 117 10.38 -9.76 -0.86
CA VAL A 117 11.12 -9.48 -2.11
C VAL A 117 11.40 -10.77 -2.88
N GLY A 118 11.86 -11.82 -2.18
CA GLY A 118 12.08 -13.14 -2.77
C GLY A 118 10.83 -13.72 -3.42
N GLY A 119 9.70 -13.70 -2.71
CA GLY A 119 8.41 -14.15 -3.23
C GLY A 119 7.93 -13.35 -4.45
N LEU A 120 8.13 -12.03 -4.43
CA LEU A 120 7.80 -11.17 -5.56
C LEU A 120 8.64 -11.50 -6.81
N ILE A 121 9.94 -11.73 -6.63
CA ILE A 121 10.86 -12.10 -7.71
C ILE A 121 10.49 -13.46 -8.31
N GLU A 122 10.20 -14.46 -7.50
CA GLU A 122 9.79 -15.78 -8.00
C GLU A 122 8.49 -15.68 -8.81
N LYS A 123 7.50 -14.94 -8.30
CA LYS A 123 6.24 -14.71 -9.03
C LYS A 123 6.45 -13.96 -10.35
N LEU A 124 7.38 -13.01 -10.39
CA LEU A 124 7.75 -12.31 -11.63
C LEU A 124 8.33 -13.29 -12.66
N LYS A 125 9.19 -14.23 -12.25
CA LYS A 125 9.77 -15.25 -13.14
C LYS A 125 8.71 -16.19 -13.72
N GLU A 126 7.65 -16.50 -12.99
CA GLU A 126 6.53 -17.33 -13.48
C GLU A 126 5.67 -16.61 -14.54
N THR A 127 5.71 -15.28 -14.57
CA THR A 127 4.88 -14.45 -15.44
C THR A 127 5.57 -14.09 -16.77
N VAL A 128 6.88 -14.33 -16.87
CA VAL A 128 7.73 -14.09 -18.07
C VAL A 128 7.95 -15.38 -18.83
#